data_AF-A0A0F7CP03-F1
#
_entry.id   AF-A0A0F7CP03-F1
#
_cell.length_a   1.000
_cell.length_b   1.000
_cell.length_c   1.000
_cell.angle_alpha   90.00
_cell.angle_beta   90.00
_cell.angle_gamma   90.00
#
_symmetry.space_group_name_H-M   'P 1'
#
loop_
_entity.id
_entity.type
_entity.pdbx_description
1 polymer ?
#
loop_
_entity_poly.entity_id
_entity_poly.type
_entity_poly.pdbx_seq_one_letter_code
_entity_poly.pdbx_strand_id
1 'polypeptide(L)'
;MSPRKALPAVTLAAVLAVALPGSAQAADPTGFAATGFTATLGSSIQITEARAAYPTGPVRADVSSARFSSLGTVAGIYAVTGEHRTGGTAAEAGVASTELDLTAATLSTGSVSARCVTEPDSAPTARVRVNDAVVAVPESARVNVTGNPQPNTTFQLPGGLGRIVLNEQVTGADGSLTVNALRLTLGEGAGLLAGDVVIGSVTCPSLVPPPEEEEEEIEEAEEPAEEEAVVEEGVLISVAEDADAGHGVKDVVFDVVDERGALIDTCTTDASGRCGVAFVPGERTYYACVSQTPAGYAMPAPDEVCDGPYRVAPGAEVTIHEPFPLLRAETGTEAGDGAETLPAPAER
;
A
#
# COMPACT_ATOMS: atom_id res chain seq x y z
N MET A 1 42.12 -67.51 -8.93
CA MET A 1 40.68 -67.50 -8.56
C MET A 1 40.58 -67.01 -7.13
N SER A 2 40.32 -65.71 -6.94
CA SER A 2 40.14 -65.10 -5.62
C SER A 2 38.66 -64.79 -5.40
N PRO A 3 38.07 -65.13 -4.24
CA PRO A 3 36.67 -64.84 -3.98
C PRO A 3 36.49 -63.36 -3.63
N ARG A 4 35.65 -62.67 -4.40
CA ARG A 4 35.17 -61.32 -4.08
C ARG A 4 34.28 -61.39 -2.84
N LYS A 5 34.68 -60.72 -1.76
CA LYS A 5 33.83 -60.47 -0.59
C LYS A 5 32.73 -59.47 -0.98
N ALA A 6 31.48 -59.90 -0.85
CA ALA A 6 30.31 -59.03 -0.99
C ALA A 6 30.19 -58.13 0.25
N LEU A 7 30.06 -56.82 0.03
CA LEU A 7 29.70 -55.86 1.08
C LEU A 7 28.19 -55.94 1.36
N PRO A 8 27.74 -55.82 2.62
CA PRO A 8 26.33 -55.73 2.94
C PRO A 8 25.79 -54.34 2.57
N ALA A 9 24.69 -54.32 1.83
CA ALA A 9 23.91 -53.12 1.58
C ALA A 9 23.24 -52.69 2.89
N VAL A 10 23.63 -51.53 3.42
CA VAL A 10 22.96 -50.90 4.55
C VAL A 10 21.77 -50.10 3.98
N THR A 11 20.57 -50.63 4.13
CA THR A 11 19.32 -49.95 3.78
C THR A 11 19.01 -48.94 4.88
N LEU A 12 19.25 -47.65 4.61
CA LEU A 12 18.85 -46.55 5.48
C LEU A 12 17.33 -46.35 5.32
N ALA A 13 16.53 -46.83 6.27
CA ALA A 13 15.10 -46.54 6.32
C ALA A 13 14.92 -45.11 6.82
N ALA A 14 14.66 -44.16 5.91
CA ALA A 14 14.24 -42.81 6.25
C ALA A 14 12.82 -42.88 6.82
N VAL A 15 12.68 -42.63 8.12
CA VAL A 15 11.37 -42.45 8.77
C VAL A 15 10.86 -41.06 8.34
N LEU A 16 10.00 -41.02 7.32
CA LEU A 16 9.18 -39.85 7.05
C LEU A 16 8.14 -39.76 8.18
N ALA A 17 8.32 -38.82 9.09
CA ALA A 17 7.25 -38.41 9.99
C ALA A 17 6.18 -37.70 9.14
N VAL A 18 5.16 -38.46 8.72
CA VAL A 18 3.96 -37.89 8.09
C VAL A 18 3.17 -37.25 9.21
N ALA A 19 3.34 -35.95 9.41
CA ALA A 19 2.40 -35.16 10.19
C ALA A 19 1.05 -35.28 9.47
N LEU A 20 0.08 -35.94 10.11
CA LEU A 20 -1.29 -35.95 9.61
C LEU A 20 -1.77 -34.50 9.57
N PRO A 21 -2.40 -34.03 8.47
CA PRO A 21 -2.97 -32.70 8.43
C PRO A 21 -4.01 -32.61 9.55
N GLY A 22 -3.69 -31.85 10.58
CA GLY A 22 -4.65 -31.48 11.62
C GLY A 22 -5.84 -30.88 10.92
N SER A 23 -7.02 -31.45 11.14
CA SER A 23 -8.27 -30.96 10.58
C SER A 23 -8.35 -29.46 10.86
N ALA A 24 -8.40 -28.66 9.79
CA ALA A 24 -8.55 -27.22 9.89
C ALA A 24 -9.90 -26.93 10.56
N GLN A 25 -9.91 -26.81 11.89
CA GLN A 25 -11.02 -26.19 12.59
C GLN A 25 -11.09 -24.76 12.06
N ALA A 26 -12.27 -24.39 11.54
CA ALA A 26 -12.58 -23.01 11.25
C ALA A 26 -12.29 -22.21 12.53
N ALA A 27 -11.48 -21.16 12.42
CA ALA A 27 -11.20 -20.29 13.54
C ALA A 27 -12.55 -19.75 14.05
N ASP A 28 -12.78 -19.90 15.35
CA ASP A 28 -13.89 -19.22 16.02
C ASP A 28 -13.66 -17.71 15.87
N PRO A 29 -14.58 -16.95 15.24
CA PRO A 29 -14.38 -15.53 14.97
C PRO A 29 -14.26 -14.70 16.25
N THR A 30 -14.65 -15.26 17.40
CA THR A 30 -14.59 -14.57 18.70
C THR A 30 -13.22 -14.65 19.39
N GLY A 31 -12.29 -15.43 18.84
CA GLY A 31 -10.98 -15.71 19.44
C GLY A 31 -9.81 -14.97 18.79
N PHE A 32 -8.69 -14.96 19.51
CA PHE A 32 -7.38 -14.61 18.97
C PHE A 32 -6.89 -15.75 18.09
N ALA A 33 -6.39 -15.44 16.91
CA ALA A 33 -5.80 -16.41 16.00
C ALA A 33 -4.40 -15.96 15.57
N ALA A 34 -3.51 -16.92 15.41
CA ALA A 34 -2.16 -16.71 14.93
C ALA A 34 -1.77 -17.83 13.95
N THR A 35 -1.21 -17.45 12.81
CA THR A 35 -0.72 -18.37 11.78
C THR A 35 0.66 -17.93 11.32
N GLY A 36 1.66 -18.79 11.53
CA GLY A 36 3.06 -18.46 11.23
C GLY A 36 3.33 -18.32 9.73
N PHE A 37 2.81 -19.24 8.92
CA PHE A 37 3.02 -19.23 7.48
C PHE A 37 1.83 -19.86 6.71
N THR A 38 1.41 -19.20 5.64
CA THR A 38 0.41 -19.69 4.69
C THR A 38 0.88 -19.47 3.26
N ALA A 39 0.69 -20.46 2.39
CA ALA A 39 0.90 -20.29 0.95
C ALA A 39 -0.22 -20.97 0.16
N THR A 40 -0.81 -20.22 -0.77
CA THR A 40 -1.78 -20.69 -1.75
C THR A 40 -1.24 -20.35 -3.13
N LEU A 41 -0.58 -21.29 -3.79
CA LEU A 41 0.10 -21.07 -5.06
C LEU A 41 -0.46 -22.00 -6.14
N GLY A 42 -0.96 -21.40 -7.22
CA GLY A 42 -1.67 -22.13 -8.25
C GLY A 42 -2.90 -22.87 -7.71
N SER A 43 -3.25 -23.97 -8.38
CA SER A 43 -4.38 -24.83 -7.98
C SER A 43 -4.00 -26.00 -7.07
N SER A 44 -2.71 -26.22 -6.83
CA SER A 44 -2.21 -27.46 -6.23
C SER A 44 -1.50 -27.29 -4.89
N ILE A 45 -1.07 -26.06 -4.56
CA ILE A 45 -0.28 -25.81 -3.35
C ILE A 45 -1.14 -25.01 -2.37
N GLN A 46 -1.58 -25.67 -1.31
CA GLN A 46 -2.22 -25.05 -0.17
C GLN A 46 -1.53 -25.52 1.10
N ILE A 47 -0.90 -24.59 1.80
CA ILE A 47 -0.06 -24.89 2.95
C ILE A 47 -0.43 -23.92 4.06
N THR A 48 -0.58 -24.45 5.27
CA THR A 48 -0.63 -23.63 6.47
C THR A 48 0.11 -24.32 7.59
N GLU A 49 1.07 -23.62 8.18
CA GLU A 49 1.95 -24.15 9.23
C GLU A 49 1.92 -23.25 10.46
N ALA A 50 2.06 -23.88 11.63
CA ALA A 50 1.98 -23.29 12.96
C ALA A 50 0.71 -22.44 13.16
N ARG A 51 -0.37 -23.07 13.63
CA ARG A 51 -1.61 -22.38 14.02
C ARG A 51 -1.74 -22.36 15.53
N ALA A 52 -2.07 -21.21 16.09
CA ALA A 52 -2.47 -21.06 17.48
C ALA A 52 -3.78 -20.27 17.56
N ALA A 53 -4.61 -20.60 18.55
CA ALA A 53 -5.89 -19.95 18.76
C ALA A 53 -6.25 -19.94 20.25
N TYR A 54 -6.82 -18.84 20.71
CA TYR A 54 -7.24 -18.63 22.10
C TYR A 54 -8.60 -17.93 22.13
N PRO A 55 -9.57 -18.36 22.96
CA PRO A 55 -9.45 -19.42 23.98
C PRO A 55 -9.61 -20.85 23.41
N THR A 56 -9.93 -20.97 22.13
CA THR A 56 -10.25 -22.25 21.48
C THR A 56 -9.08 -22.73 20.62
N GLY A 57 -8.22 -23.59 21.17
CA GLY A 57 -7.15 -24.25 20.40
C GLY A 57 -5.82 -24.33 21.12
N PRO A 58 -4.75 -24.75 20.42
CA PRO A 58 -3.41 -24.68 20.96
C PRO A 58 -2.99 -23.22 21.12
N VAL A 59 -2.52 -22.84 22.29
CA VAL A 59 -1.98 -21.49 22.57
C VAL A 59 -0.59 -21.26 21.97
N ARG A 60 0.04 -22.32 21.47
CA ARG A 60 1.37 -22.28 20.87
C ARG A 60 1.54 -23.40 19.85
N ALA A 61 2.16 -23.07 18.73
CA ALA A 61 2.63 -24.02 17.74
C ALA A 61 4.00 -23.56 17.20
N ASP A 62 4.94 -24.49 17.08
CA ASP A 62 6.27 -24.25 16.53
C ASP A 62 6.58 -25.35 15.50
N VAL A 63 7.05 -24.95 14.31
CA VAL A 63 7.52 -25.85 13.26
C VAL A 63 8.96 -25.45 12.90
N SER A 64 9.92 -26.34 13.18
CA SER A 64 11.35 -26.02 13.00
C SER A 64 11.70 -25.67 11.56
N SER A 65 11.12 -26.37 10.60
CA SER A 65 11.25 -26.06 9.18
C SER A 65 10.17 -26.75 8.34
N ALA A 66 9.67 -26.06 7.34
CA ALA A 66 8.89 -26.64 6.25
C ALA A 66 9.70 -26.55 4.95
N ARG A 67 9.75 -27.66 4.19
CA ARG A 67 10.39 -27.71 2.87
C ARG A 67 9.34 -27.92 1.80
N PHE A 68 9.40 -27.10 0.77
CA PHE A 68 8.50 -27.14 -0.37
C PHE A 68 9.29 -27.57 -1.58
N SER A 69 9.08 -28.82 -2.00
CA SER A 69 9.73 -29.52 -3.13
C SER A 69 10.70 -28.65 -3.95
N SER A 70 10.18 -27.88 -4.91
CA SER A 70 10.94 -26.98 -5.77
C SER A 70 10.87 -25.51 -5.35
N LEU A 71 9.98 -25.16 -4.41
CA LEU A 71 9.78 -23.78 -4.02
C LEU A 71 10.75 -23.32 -2.93
N GLY A 72 11.42 -24.20 -2.19
CA GLY A 72 12.42 -23.80 -1.20
C GLY A 72 12.04 -24.14 0.24
N THR A 73 12.45 -23.32 1.21
CA THR A 73 12.34 -23.63 2.63
C THR A 73 11.90 -22.44 3.48
N VAL A 74 11.14 -22.73 4.54
CA VAL A 74 10.79 -21.78 5.60
C VAL A 74 11.22 -22.39 6.92
N ALA A 75 11.91 -21.63 7.77
CA ALA A 75 12.45 -22.10 9.03
C ALA A 75 11.91 -21.31 10.23
N GLY A 76 11.82 -21.98 11.37
CA GLY A 76 11.40 -21.41 12.65
C GLY A 76 10.02 -20.77 12.57
N ILE A 77 9.04 -21.49 12.01
CA ILE A 77 7.66 -21.03 11.89
C ILE A 77 7.03 -21.15 13.28
N TYR A 78 6.40 -20.08 13.76
CA TYR A 78 5.76 -20.09 15.07
C TYR A 78 4.46 -19.29 15.09
N ALA A 79 3.57 -19.69 15.99
CA ALA A 79 2.35 -18.98 16.34
C ALA A 79 2.11 -19.14 17.84
N VAL A 80 1.75 -18.04 18.51
CA VAL A 80 1.48 -17.98 19.94
C VAL A 80 0.26 -17.10 20.16
N THR A 81 -0.67 -17.55 20.98
CA THR A 81 -1.82 -16.77 21.46
C THR A 81 -1.94 -16.93 22.98
N GLY A 82 -2.53 -15.97 23.67
CA GLY A 82 -2.86 -16.10 25.08
C GLY A 82 -2.83 -14.80 25.85
N GLU A 83 -2.99 -14.91 27.17
CA GLU A 83 -3.05 -13.76 28.07
C GLU A 83 -1.75 -12.94 28.07
N HIS A 84 -1.90 -11.63 27.98
CA HIS A 84 -0.84 -10.65 28.09
C HIS A 84 -0.62 -10.28 29.57
N ARG A 85 0.61 -9.95 29.94
CA ARG A 85 0.99 -9.66 31.34
C ARG A 85 0.22 -8.50 31.98
N THR A 86 -0.35 -7.61 31.18
CA THR A 86 -1.13 -6.44 31.62
C THR A 86 -2.63 -6.73 31.75
N GLY A 87 -3.06 -7.99 31.56
CA GLY A 87 -4.47 -8.39 31.62
C GLY A 87 -5.20 -8.35 30.26
N GLY A 88 -4.54 -7.88 29.20
CA GLY A 88 -5.03 -8.03 27.83
C GLY A 88 -4.80 -9.44 27.27
N THR A 89 -5.10 -9.65 25.99
CA THR A 89 -4.74 -10.88 25.27
C THR A 89 -3.91 -10.52 24.04
N ALA A 90 -2.97 -11.39 23.65
CA ALA A 90 -2.05 -11.13 22.56
C ALA A 90 -1.96 -12.33 21.62
N ALA A 91 -1.71 -12.04 20.35
CA ALA A 91 -1.34 -13.01 19.32
C ALA A 91 -0.02 -12.60 18.67
N GLU A 92 0.86 -13.55 18.42
CA GLU A 92 2.12 -13.36 17.73
C GLU A 92 2.38 -14.51 16.77
N ALA A 93 2.79 -14.21 15.54
CA ALA A 93 3.09 -15.21 14.53
C ALA A 93 4.25 -14.75 13.65
N GLY A 94 5.04 -15.69 13.16
CA GLY A 94 6.17 -15.36 12.30
C GLY A 94 7.00 -16.55 11.85
N VAL A 95 8.13 -16.21 11.26
CA VAL A 95 9.17 -17.14 10.80
C VAL A 95 10.55 -16.59 11.16
N ALA A 96 11.52 -17.49 11.32
CA ALA A 96 12.92 -17.10 11.54
C ALA A 96 13.62 -16.75 10.23
N SER A 97 13.30 -17.48 9.15
CA SER A 97 13.80 -17.17 7.81
C SER A 97 12.96 -17.84 6.73
N THR A 98 12.98 -17.26 5.54
CA THR A 98 12.31 -17.78 4.35
C THR A 98 13.27 -17.74 3.17
N GLU A 99 13.31 -18.81 2.38
CA GLU A 99 13.98 -18.85 1.08
C GLU A 99 13.04 -19.54 0.11
N LEU A 100 12.30 -18.77 -0.67
CA LEU A 100 11.37 -19.28 -1.68
C LEU A 100 11.80 -18.88 -3.09
N ASP A 101 11.88 -19.86 -3.98
CA ASP A 101 12.01 -19.69 -5.42
C ASP A 101 10.64 -19.89 -6.07
N LEU A 102 10.06 -18.79 -6.53
CA LEU A 102 8.72 -18.73 -7.12
C LEU A 102 8.80 -18.68 -8.66
N THR A 103 9.93 -19.12 -9.25
CA THR A 103 10.24 -19.10 -10.69
C THR A 103 10.38 -17.69 -11.29
N ALA A 104 9.38 -16.84 -11.08
CA ALA A 104 9.37 -15.44 -11.52
C ALA A 104 9.98 -14.47 -10.49
N ALA A 105 10.12 -14.90 -9.24
CA ALA A 105 10.73 -14.11 -8.18
C ALA A 105 11.35 -15.03 -7.11
N THR A 106 12.39 -14.56 -6.44
CA THR A 106 12.91 -15.19 -5.23
C THR A 106 12.55 -14.32 -4.03
N LEU A 107 11.88 -14.89 -3.03
CA LEU A 107 11.62 -14.27 -1.73
C LEU A 107 12.62 -14.83 -0.72
N SER A 108 13.54 -14.00 -0.24
CA SER A 108 14.42 -14.31 0.87
C SER A 108 14.08 -13.40 2.04
N THR A 109 13.93 -13.93 3.25
CA THR A 109 13.73 -13.11 4.45
C THR A 109 14.58 -13.64 5.60
N GLY A 110 15.07 -12.72 6.43
CA GLY A 110 15.39 -13.01 7.82
C GLY A 110 14.11 -13.18 8.65
N SER A 111 14.16 -12.78 9.92
CA SER A 111 13.01 -12.93 10.81
C SER A 111 11.89 -11.96 10.47
N VAL A 112 10.68 -12.49 10.34
CA VAL A 112 9.45 -11.74 10.05
C VAL A 112 8.41 -12.13 11.08
N SER A 113 7.79 -11.14 11.74
CA SER A 113 6.80 -11.39 12.78
C SER A 113 5.71 -10.31 12.80
N ALA A 114 4.47 -10.72 12.97
CA ALA A 114 3.36 -9.87 13.35
C ALA A 114 2.97 -10.14 14.80
N ARG A 115 2.61 -9.09 15.51
CA ARG A 115 2.04 -9.17 16.85
C ARG A 115 0.86 -8.22 16.97
N CYS A 116 -0.24 -8.70 17.52
CA CYS A 116 -1.36 -7.86 17.92
C CYS A 116 -1.69 -8.08 19.41
N VAL A 117 -2.23 -7.04 20.05
CA VAL A 117 -2.63 -7.02 21.46
C VAL A 117 -3.95 -6.28 21.57
N THR A 118 -4.89 -6.84 22.33
CA THR A 118 -6.10 -6.13 22.75
C THR A 118 -6.05 -5.97 24.27
N GLU A 119 -6.08 -4.73 24.75
CA GLU A 119 -6.27 -4.42 26.18
C GLU A 119 -7.77 -4.25 26.46
N PRO A 120 -8.23 -4.46 27.71
CA PRO A 120 -9.63 -4.21 28.08
C PRO A 120 -10.07 -2.81 27.68
N ASP A 121 -11.29 -2.69 27.14
CA ASP A 121 -11.91 -1.42 26.75
C ASP A 121 -11.11 -0.60 25.72
N SER A 122 -10.26 -1.26 24.92
CA SER A 122 -9.45 -0.61 23.89
C SER A 122 -9.51 -1.34 22.56
N ALA A 123 -9.34 -0.58 21.47
CA ALA A 123 -9.18 -1.16 20.15
C ALA A 123 -7.86 -1.97 20.08
N PRO A 124 -7.83 -3.09 19.33
CA PRO A 124 -6.63 -3.87 19.13
C PRO A 124 -5.52 -3.02 18.49
N THR A 125 -4.28 -3.20 18.97
CA THR A 125 -3.09 -2.57 18.39
C THR A 125 -2.16 -3.63 17.83
N ALA A 126 -1.38 -3.28 16.79
CA ALA A 126 -0.47 -4.22 16.16
C ALA A 126 0.90 -3.64 15.85
N ARG A 127 1.89 -4.52 15.79
CA ARG A 127 3.27 -4.21 15.38
C ARG A 127 3.82 -5.33 14.50
N VAL A 128 4.55 -4.92 13.48
CA VAL A 128 5.23 -5.82 12.54
C VAL A 128 6.73 -5.53 12.56
N ARG A 129 7.52 -6.60 12.49
CA ARG A 129 8.97 -6.56 12.31
C ARG A 129 9.36 -7.37 11.10
N VAL A 130 10.16 -6.79 10.22
CA VAL A 130 10.70 -7.43 9.03
C VAL A 130 12.20 -7.23 9.02
N ASN A 131 12.98 -8.31 8.97
CA ASN A 131 14.43 -8.26 8.92
C ASN A 131 14.92 -8.89 7.62
N ASP A 132 15.78 -8.16 6.89
CA ASP A 132 16.47 -8.66 5.70
C ASP A 132 15.53 -9.32 4.67
N ALA A 133 14.35 -8.75 4.45
CA ALA A 133 13.44 -9.24 3.43
C ALA A 133 13.87 -8.69 2.06
N VAL A 134 14.14 -9.59 1.14
CA VAL A 134 14.57 -9.31 -0.22
C VAL A 134 13.65 -10.04 -1.17
N VAL A 135 13.03 -9.30 -2.09
CA VAL A 135 12.38 -9.88 -3.25
C VAL A 135 13.18 -9.55 -4.48
N ALA A 136 13.72 -10.59 -5.12
CA ALA A 136 14.52 -10.49 -6.31
C ALA A 136 13.72 -11.02 -7.50
N VAL A 137 13.49 -10.17 -8.50
CA VAL A 137 12.95 -10.58 -9.79
C VAL A 137 14.12 -10.72 -10.76
N PRO A 138 14.26 -11.84 -11.51
CA PRO A 138 15.32 -12.01 -12.50
C PRO A 138 15.41 -10.81 -13.44
N GLU A 139 16.64 -10.37 -13.74
CA GLU A 139 16.92 -9.27 -14.67
C GLU A 139 16.31 -7.91 -14.29
N SER A 140 15.77 -7.77 -13.07
CA SER A 140 15.10 -6.58 -12.57
C SER A 140 15.70 -6.07 -11.25
N ALA A 141 15.13 -4.99 -10.72
CA ALA A 141 15.51 -4.43 -9.43
C ALA A 141 15.22 -5.39 -8.26
N ARG A 142 16.06 -5.32 -7.22
CA ARG A 142 15.83 -5.99 -5.94
C ARG A 142 15.08 -5.05 -5.02
N VAL A 143 13.98 -5.54 -4.44
CA VAL A 143 13.26 -4.81 -3.39
C VAL A 143 13.78 -5.28 -2.04
N ASN A 144 14.46 -4.39 -1.32
CA ASN A 144 14.96 -4.65 0.03
C ASN A 144 14.05 -3.98 1.04
N VAL A 145 13.63 -4.74 2.03
CA VAL A 145 12.74 -4.32 3.10
C VAL A 145 13.38 -4.68 4.43
N THR A 146 13.54 -3.70 5.32
CA THR A 146 14.02 -3.92 6.68
C THR A 146 13.40 -2.88 7.61
N GLY A 147 13.04 -3.30 8.82
CA GLY A 147 12.56 -2.43 9.89
C GLY A 147 11.10 -2.68 10.28
N ASN A 148 10.44 -1.61 10.71
CA ASN A 148 9.04 -1.60 11.13
C ASN A 148 8.21 -0.85 10.08
N PRO A 149 7.70 -1.53 9.05
CA PRO A 149 6.95 -0.87 7.98
C PRO A 149 5.69 -0.19 8.53
N GLN A 150 5.33 0.97 7.96
CA GLN A 150 4.06 1.61 8.24
C GLN A 150 2.89 0.69 7.83
N PRO A 151 1.71 0.82 8.46
CA PRO A 151 0.54 0.05 8.05
C PRO A 151 0.29 0.14 6.54
N ASN A 152 0.01 -1.00 5.92
CA ASN A 152 -0.34 -1.14 4.50
C ASN A 152 0.74 -0.64 3.51
N THR A 153 2.02 -0.70 3.90
CA THR A 153 3.12 -0.34 2.99
C THR A 153 3.15 -1.31 1.82
N THR A 154 3.00 -0.81 0.59
CA THR A 154 2.85 -1.62 -0.62
C THR A 154 3.99 -1.41 -1.61
N PHE A 155 4.45 -2.49 -2.25
CA PHE A 155 5.44 -2.47 -3.34
C PHE A 155 4.90 -3.26 -4.53
N GLN A 156 4.93 -2.65 -5.71
CA GLN A 156 4.60 -3.34 -6.95
C GLN A 156 5.82 -4.09 -7.47
N LEU A 157 5.62 -5.33 -7.91
CA LEU A 157 6.68 -6.10 -8.56
C LEU A 157 6.78 -5.72 -10.05
N PRO A 158 8.00 -5.65 -10.61
CA PRO A 158 8.22 -5.39 -12.03
C PRO A 158 7.43 -6.34 -12.92
N GLY A 159 7.06 -5.88 -14.11
CA GLY A 159 6.44 -6.72 -15.15
C GLY A 159 5.04 -7.22 -14.80
N GLY A 160 4.34 -6.61 -13.84
CA GLY A 160 3.01 -7.05 -13.44
C GLY A 160 3.00 -8.41 -12.72
N LEU A 161 4.15 -8.83 -12.19
CA LEU A 161 4.28 -10.10 -11.48
C LEU A 161 3.45 -10.17 -10.21
N GLY A 162 3.06 -9.03 -9.64
CA GLY A 162 2.24 -8.97 -8.44
C GLY A 162 2.62 -7.80 -7.53
N ARG A 163 2.33 -7.96 -6.23
CA ARG A 163 2.66 -6.96 -5.20
C ARG A 163 3.08 -7.60 -3.89
N ILE A 164 3.81 -6.83 -3.11
CA ILE A 164 4.09 -7.10 -1.70
C ILE A 164 3.34 -6.06 -0.87
N VAL A 165 2.61 -6.51 0.14
CA VAL A 165 2.04 -5.65 1.18
C VAL A 165 2.69 -6.03 2.51
N LEU A 166 3.27 -5.05 3.18
CA LEU A 166 3.86 -5.21 4.51
C LEU A 166 2.95 -4.56 5.53
N ASN A 167 2.86 -5.20 6.70
CA ASN A 167 2.00 -4.72 7.77
C ASN A 167 0.58 -4.42 7.25
N GLU A 168 0.03 -5.34 6.46
CA GLU A 168 -1.34 -5.27 5.97
C GLU A 168 -2.27 -5.34 7.18
N GLN A 169 -3.08 -4.32 7.38
CA GLN A 169 -4.02 -4.22 8.50
C GLN A 169 -5.44 -4.17 7.94
N VAL A 170 -6.25 -5.17 8.31
CA VAL A 170 -7.65 -5.30 7.91
C VAL A 170 -8.50 -5.25 9.16
N THR A 171 -9.35 -4.23 9.25
CA THR A 171 -10.34 -4.10 10.33
C THR A 171 -11.65 -4.76 9.90
N GLY A 172 -12.14 -5.70 10.71
CA GLY A 172 -13.44 -6.33 10.53
C GLY A 172 -14.59 -5.40 10.91
N ALA A 173 -15.80 -5.72 10.45
CA ALA A 173 -17.01 -4.97 10.82
C ALA A 173 -17.30 -5.03 12.35
N ASP A 174 -16.81 -6.07 13.01
CA ASP A 174 -16.83 -6.25 14.47
C ASP A 174 -15.69 -5.51 15.20
N GLY A 175 -14.92 -4.69 14.49
CA GLY A 175 -13.75 -3.98 15.01
C GLY A 175 -12.51 -4.87 15.22
N SER A 176 -12.58 -6.16 14.91
CA SER A 176 -11.41 -7.05 14.98
C SER A 176 -10.31 -6.55 14.04
N LEU A 177 -9.05 -6.80 14.38
CA LEU A 177 -7.89 -6.41 13.59
C LEU A 177 -7.12 -7.66 13.15
N THR A 178 -7.07 -7.88 11.85
CA THR A 178 -6.17 -8.87 11.23
C THR A 178 -4.94 -8.16 10.68
N VAL A 179 -3.75 -8.66 11.05
CA VAL A 179 -2.47 -8.12 10.60
C VAL A 179 -1.62 -9.20 9.97
N ASN A 180 -1.19 -8.94 8.74
CA ASN A 180 -0.21 -9.77 8.03
C ASN A 180 1.13 -9.04 7.99
N ALA A 181 2.20 -9.66 8.51
CA ALA A 181 3.53 -9.05 8.51
C ALA A 181 4.04 -8.82 7.10
N LEU A 182 3.92 -9.84 6.25
CA LEU A 182 4.26 -9.80 4.83
C LEU A 182 3.25 -10.64 4.05
N ARG A 183 2.61 -10.01 3.06
CA ARG A 183 1.81 -10.68 2.04
C ARG A 183 2.44 -10.43 0.68
N LEU A 184 2.78 -11.50 -0.02
CA LEU A 184 3.18 -11.48 -1.42
C LEU A 184 2.03 -12.06 -2.24
N THR A 185 1.44 -11.24 -3.10
CA THR A 185 0.45 -11.67 -4.09
C THR A 185 1.12 -11.74 -5.44
N LEU A 186 1.18 -12.92 -6.03
CA LEU A 186 1.65 -13.16 -7.40
C LEU A 186 0.45 -13.16 -8.36
N GLY A 187 0.51 -12.30 -9.37
CA GLY A 187 -0.51 -12.19 -10.40
C GLY A 187 -0.35 -13.22 -11.52
N GLU A 188 -1.14 -13.07 -12.58
CA GLU A 188 -1.13 -13.95 -13.75
C GLU A 188 0.25 -14.03 -14.43
N GLY A 189 1.09 -12.98 -14.30
CA GLY A 189 2.46 -12.98 -14.81
C GLY A 189 3.36 -14.05 -14.18
N ALA A 190 3.00 -14.59 -13.01
CA ALA A 190 3.69 -15.72 -12.38
C ALA A 190 3.22 -17.10 -12.91
N GLY A 191 2.29 -17.11 -13.87
CA GLY A 191 1.79 -18.32 -14.52
C GLY A 191 1.15 -19.29 -13.53
N LEU A 192 1.63 -20.54 -13.51
CA LEU A 192 1.09 -21.61 -12.67
C LEU A 192 1.28 -21.38 -11.16
N LEU A 193 2.09 -20.39 -10.77
CA LEU A 193 2.34 -20.04 -9.37
C LEU A 193 1.64 -18.74 -8.94
N ALA A 194 0.69 -18.22 -9.72
CA ALA A 194 -0.18 -17.14 -9.29
C ALA A 194 -0.88 -17.51 -7.96
N GLY A 195 -0.99 -16.57 -7.03
CA GLY A 195 -1.53 -16.83 -5.70
C GLY A 195 -0.91 -15.96 -4.60
N ASP A 196 -1.01 -16.41 -3.36
CA ASP A 196 -0.62 -15.65 -2.17
C ASP A 196 0.38 -16.43 -1.30
N VAL A 197 1.37 -15.72 -0.78
CA VAL A 197 2.21 -16.15 0.34
C VAL A 197 2.04 -15.15 1.47
N VAL A 198 1.67 -15.62 2.65
CA VAL A 198 1.47 -14.81 3.85
C VAL A 198 2.38 -15.32 4.96
N ILE A 199 3.20 -14.42 5.50
CA ILE A 199 4.12 -14.68 6.61
C ILE A 199 3.63 -13.89 7.82
N GLY A 200 3.42 -14.57 8.94
CA GLY A 200 2.99 -13.98 10.21
C GLY A 200 1.64 -13.28 10.09
N SER A 201 0.56 -14.05 10.20
CA SER A 201 -0.81 -13.53 10.25
C SER A 201 -1.36 -13.66 11.66
N VAL A 202 -1.89 -12.58 12.21
CA VAL A 202 -2.52 -12.55 13.53
C VAL A 202 -3.85 -11.82 13.47
N THR A 203 -4.85 -12.33 14.18
CA THR A 203 -6.16 -11.68 14.33
C THR A 203 -6.43 -11.47 15.81
N CYS A 204 -6.75 -10.23 16.17
CA CYS A 204 -7.14 -9.83 17.51
C CYS A 204 -8.58 -9.30 17.48
N PRO A 205 -9.51 -9.85 18.27
CA PRO A 205 -10.87 -9.32 18.37
C PRO A 205 -10.87 -7.91 18.98
N SER A 206 -11.89 -7.13 18.63
CA SER A 206 -12.25 -5.95 19.42
C SER A 206 -12.93 -6.39 20.70
N LEU A 207 -12.58 -5.74 21.81
CA LEU A 207 -13.33 -5.82 23.07
C LEU A 207 -14.21 -4.58 23.28
N VAL A 208 -14.11 -3.59 22.39
CA VAL A 208 -15.02 -2.46 22.35
C VAL A 208 -16.25 -2.92 21.57
N PRO A 209 -17.45 -2.91 22.17
CA PRO A 209 -18.66 -3.19 21.42
C PRO A 209 -18.72 -2.22 20.24
N PRO A 210 -19.14 -2.67 19.04
CA PRO A 210 -19.38 -1.74 17.95
C PRO A 210 -20.31 -0.64 18.48
N PRO A 211 -20.13 0.64 18.08
CA PRO A 211 -21.10 1.66 18.41
C PRO A 211 -22.47 1.07 18.04
N GLU A 212 -23.39 1.03 19.01
CA GLU A 212 -24.78 0.69 18.71
C GLU A 212 -25.16 1.64 17.57
N GLU A 213 -25.34 1.09 16.36
CA GLU A 213 -25.96 1.84 15.28
C GLU A 213 -27.26 2.30 15.91
N GLU A 214 -27.39 3.60 16.20
CA GLU A 214 -28.65 4.17 16.64
C GLU A 214 -29.61 3.74 15.54
N GLU A 215 -30.49 2.78 15.85
CA GLU A 215 -31.58 2.39 14.98
C GLU A 215 -32.35 3.69 14.77
N GLU A 216 -32.05 4.40 13.67
CA GLU A 216 -32.88 5.49 13.22
C GLU A 216 -34.27 4.88 13.10
N GLU A 217 -35.16 5.29 14.01
CA GLU A 217 -36.57 4.96 13.93
C GLU A 217 -37.02 5.39 12.55
N ILE A 218 -37.16 4.41 11.66
CA ILE A 218 -37.73 4.61 10.34
C ILE A 218 -39.21 4.94 10.61
N GLU A 219 -39.52 6.22 10.77
CA GLU A 219 -40.90 6.70 10.65
C GLU A 219 -41.42 6.19 9.31
N GLU A 220 -42.51 5.43 9.36
CA GLU A 220 -43.15 4.81 8.20
C GLU A 220 -43.35 5.86 7.10
N ALA A 221 -42.54 5.77 6.04
CA ALA A 221 -42.59 6.65 4.90
C ALA A 221 -43.94 6.53 4.18
N GLU A 222 -44.67 7.65 4.13
CA GLU A 222 -45.61 7.94 3.06
C GLU A 222 -44.86 7.86 1.70
N GLU A 223 -45.58 7.46 0.64
CA GLU A 223 -45.10 7.09 -0.70
C GLU A 223 -43.95 7.94 -1.30
N PRO A 224 -43.07 7.34 -2.15
CA PRO A 224 -41.76 7.89 -2.43
C PRO A 224 -41.81 9.09 -3.38
N ALA A 225 -41.24 10.21 -2.94
CA ALA A 225 -40.70 11.22 -3.83
C ALA A 225 -39.22 10.90 -4.07
N GLU A 226 -38.81 10.98 -5.33
CA GLU A 226 -37.47 10.68 -5.85
C GLU A 226 -36.38 11.37 -5.01
N GLU A 227 -35.53 10.57 -4.36
CA GLU A 227 -34.44 11.04 -3.51
C GLU A 227 -33.28 11.54 -4.39
N GLU A 228 -33.10 12.86 -4.46
CA GLU A 228 -31.91 13.44 -5.06
C GLU A 228 -30.71 13.18 -4.14
N ALA A 229 -29.78 12.34 -4.61
CA ALA A 229 -28.52 12.08 -3.92
C ALA A 229 -27.81 13.40 -3.62
N VAL A 230 -27.59 13.71 -2.34
CA VAL A 230 -26.79 14.86 -1.92
C VAL A 230 -25.34 14.56 -2.31
N VAL A 231 -24.86 15.25 -3.35
CA VAL A 231 -23.50 15.07 -3.87
C VAL A 231 -22.56 16.00 -3.10
N GLU A 232 -21.68 15.44 -2.27
CA GLU A 232 -20.68 16.23 -1.53
C GLU A 232 -19.51 16.66 -2.43
N GLU A 233 -19.20 17.95 -2.44
CA GLU A 233 -18.07 18.52 -3.18
C GLU A 233 -16.75 18.29 -2.42
N GLY A 234 -15.66 18.13 -3.17
CA GLY A 234 -14.29 18.22 -2.67
C GLY A 234 -13.65 19.53 -3.16
N VAL A 235 -12.54 19.93 -2.52
CA VAL A 235 -11.82 21.17 -2.85
C VAL A 235 -10.36 20.89 -3.16
N LEU A 236 -9.87 21.35 -4.31
CA LEU A 236 -8.44 21.38 -4.64
C LEU A 236 -7.91 22.81 -4.50
N ILE A 237 -6.89 22.99 -3.66
CA ILE A 237 -6.23 24.27 -3.38
C ILE A 237 -4.89 24.33 -4.11
N SER A 238 -4.79 25.24 -5.07
CA SER A 238 -3.57 25.60 -5.79
C SER A 238 -2.85 26.73 -5.06
N VAL A 239 -1.51 26.66 -5.06
CA VAL A 239 -0.65 27.66 -4.41
C VAL A 239 0.43 28.09 -5.40
N ALA A 240 0.67 29.39 -5.55
CA ALA A 240 1.77 29.94 -6.35
C ALA A 240 2.65 30.84 -5.48
N GLU A 241 3.97 30.67 -5.61
CA GLU A 241 4.96 31.44 -4.86
C GLU A 241 6.04 32.01 -5.78
N ASP A 242 6.60 33.15 -5.40
CA ASP A 242 7.75 33.75 -6.07
C ASP A 242 8.99 32.90 -5.77
N ALA A 243 9.62 32.35 -6.80
CA ALA A 243 10.73 31.41 -6.63
C ALA A 243 11.95 32.00 -5.90
N ASP A 244 12.14 33.33 -5.96
CA ASP A 244 13.26 34.01 -5.30
C ASP A 244 12.91 34.45 -3.87
N ALA A 245 11.70 34.93 -3.67
CA ALA A 245 11.28 35.58 -2.42
C ALA A 245 10.49 34.66 -1.48
N GLY A 246 9.93 33.55 -1.98
CA GLY A 246 9.14 32.58 -1.21
C GLY A 246 7.84 33.14 -0.64
N HIS A 247 7.28 34.20 -1.26
CA HIS A 247 5.96 34.72 -0.89
C HIS A 247 4.92 34.34 -1.93
N GLY A 248 3.65 34.25 -1.50
CA GLY A 248 2.53 34.00 -2.39
C GLY A 248 2.38 35.05 -3.48
N VAL A 249 2.10 34.61 -4.71
CA VAL A 249 1.90 35.48 -5.87
C VAL A 249 0.41 35.63 -6.14
N LYS A 250 -0.08 36.86 -6.08
CA LYS A 250 -1.49 37.21 -6.36
C LYS A 250 -1.77 37.22 -7.86
N ASP A 251 -3.00 36.91 -8.24
CA ASP A 251 -3.54 37.04 -9.61
C ASP A 251 -2.93 36.05 -10.63
N VAL A 252 -2.36 34.94 -10.15
CA VAL A 252 -2.05 33.73 -10.95
C VAL A 252 -3.33 32.95 -11.19
N VAL A 253 -3.56 32.52 -12.43
CA VAL A 253 -4.76 31.76 -12.82
C VAL A 253 -4.39 30.28 -12.97
N PHE A 254 -5.10 29.42 -12.25
CA PHE A 254 -4.99 27.97 -12.34
C PHE A 254 -6.25 27.36 -12.96
N ASP A 255 -6.05 26.49 -13.94
CA ASP A 255 -7.06 25.59 -14.47
C ASP A 255 -6.93 24.24 -13.75
N VAL A 256 -8.03 23.77 -13.16
CA VAL A 256 -8.11 22.40 -12.63
C VAL A 256 -8.67 21.51 -13.73
N VAL A 257 -7.89 20.49 -14.13
CA VAL A 257 -8.26 19.58 -15.23
C VAL A 257 -8.28 18.13 -14.76
N ASP A 258 -9.10 17.30 -15.41
CA ASP A 258 -9.06 15.84 -15.22
C ASP A 258 -7.87 15.20 -15.97
N GLU A 259 -7.62 13.92 -15.73
CA GLU A 259 -6.57 13.14 -16.41
C GLU A 259 -6.68 13.05 -17.95
N ARG A 260 -7.80 13.48 -18.53
CA ARG A 260 -8.00 13.56 -19.99
C ARG A 260 -7.79 14.99 -20.51
N GLY A 261 -7.41 15.92 -19.64
CA GLY A 261 -7.25 17.34 -19.94
C GLY A 261 -8.58 18.10 -20.04
N ALA A 262 -9.69 17.55 -19.52
CA ALA A 262 -10.96 18.27 -19.49
C ALA A 262 -10.96 19.28 -18.34
N LEU A 263 -11.24 20.55 -18.65
CA LEU A 263 -11.37 21.62 -17.66
C LEU A 263 -12.54 21.34 -16.72
N ILE A 264 -12.26 21.33 -15.42
CA ILE A 264 -13.22 21.24 -14.33
C ILE A 264 -13.68 22.65 -13.97
N ASP A 265 -12.73 23.50 -13.57
CA ASP A 265 -12.96 24.92 -13.31
C ASP A 265 -11.62 25.68 -13.27
N THR A 266 -11.69 26.99 -13.12
CA THR A 266 -10.54 27.89 -13.02
C THR A 266 -10.60 28.72 -11.73
N CYS A 267 -9.47 28.90 -11.06
CA CYS A 267 -9.36 29.80 -9.90
C CYS A 267 -8.21 30.81 -10.06
N THR A 268 -8.35 31.95 -9.39
CA THR A 268 -7.33 33.00 -9.36
C THR A 268 -6.81 33.19 -7.93
N THR A 269 -5.50 33.14 -7.76
CA THR A 269 -4.83 33.27 -6.46
C THR A 269 -5.06 34.62 -5.79
N ASP A 270 -5.25 34.57 -4.48
CA ASP A 270 -5.37 35.76 -3.63
C ASP A 270 -4.00 36.34 -3.22
N ALA A 271 -4.00 37.31 -2.30
CA ALA A 271 -2.76 37.94 -1.82
C ALA A 271 -1.80 36.99 -1.08
N SER A 272 -2.27 35.82 -0.65
CA SER A 272 -1.45 34.76 -0.06
C SER A 272 -0.91 33.76 -1.09
N GLY A 273 -1.24 33.94 -2.37
CA GLY A 273 -0.87 33.04 -3.45
C GLY A 273 -1.74 31.79 -3.53
N ARG A 274 -2.90 31.74 -2.87
CA ARG A 274 -3.76 30.54 -2.78
C ARG A 274 -5.07 30.76 -3.54
N CYS A 275 -5.57 29.73 -4.20
CA CYS A 275 -6.97 29.65 -4.65
C CYS A 275 -7.49 28.23 -4.59
N GLY A 276 -8.81 28.06 -4.47
CA GLY A 276 -9.45 26.75 -4.40
C GLY A 276 -10.55 26.60 -5.46
N VAL A 277 -10.71 25.38 -5.97
CA VAL A 277 -11.84 24.97 -6.81
C VAL A 277 -12.62 23.89 -6.07
N ALA A 278 -13.92 24.13 -5.86
CA ALA A 278 -14.85 23.14 -5.36
C ALA A 278 -15.51 22.42 -6.54
N PHE A 279 -15.56 21.09 -6.50
CA PHE A 279 -16.19 20.28 -7.53
C PHE A 279 -16.61 18.92 -6.96
N VAL A 280 -17.55 18.25 -7.60
CA VAL A 280 -17.90 16.86 -7.29
C VAL A 280 -16.78 15.93 -7.76
N PRO A 281 -16.03 15.28 -6.87
CA PRO A 281 -14.95 14.40 -7.28
C PRO A 281 -15.51 13.04 -7.74
N GLY A 282 -14.95 12.51 -8.83
CA GLY A 282 -15.17 11.13 -9.26
C GLY A 282 -14.00 10.22 -8.87
N GLU A 283 -14.02 8.96 -9.30
CA GLU A 283 -12.88 8.03 -9.17
C GLU A 283 -11.73 8.36 -10.14
N ARG A 284 -11.28 9.61 -10.15
CA ARG A 284 -10.33 10.17 -11.12
C ARG A 284 -9.21 10.94 -10.43
N THR A 285 -8.22 11.31 -11.22
CA THR A 285 -7.12 12.19 -10.83
C THR A 285 -7.21 13.54 -11.50
N TYR A 286 -6.74 14.55 -10.78
CA TYR A 286 -6.83 15.96 -11.16
C TYR A 286 -5.44 16.60 -11.22
N TYR A 287 -5.30 17.64 -12.04
CA TYR A 287 -4.08 18.42 -12.18
C TYR A 287 -4.42 19.90 -12.03
N ALA A 288 -3.53 20.67 -11.39
CA ALA A 288 -3.62 22.12 -11.31
C ALA A 288 -2.60 22.72 -12.30
N CYS A 289 -3.08 23.42 -13.32
CA CYS A 289 -2.27 23.95 -14.40
C CYS A 289 -2.27 25.47 -14.40
N VAL A 290 -1.10 26.12 -14.41
CA VAL A 290 -1.02 27.56 -14.58
C VAL A 290 -1.47 27.91 -15.99
N SER A 291 -2.57 28.66 -16.14
CA SER A 291 -3.07 29.09 -17.44
C SER A 291 -2.73 30.54 -17.76
N GLN A 292 -2.53 31.38 -16.74
CA GLN A 292 -2.08 32.76 -16.88
C GLN A 292 -1.22 33.21 -15.69
N THR A 293 -0.19 34.01 -15.97
CA THR A 293 0.65 34.65 -14.95
C THR A 293 0.41 36.17 -14.93
N PRO A 294 0.50 36.81 -13.75
CA PRO A 294 0.39 38.26 -13.64
C PRO A 294 1.63 38.96 -14.23
N ALA A 295 1.49 40.26 -14.49
CA ALA A 295 2.58 41.07 -15.01
C ALA A 295 3.82 41.00 -14.10
N GLY A 296 4.99 40.79 -14.71
CA GLY A 296 6.25 40.65 -13.99
C GLY A 296 6.65 39.21 -13.68
N TYR A 297 5.82 38.21 -14.00
CA TYR A 297 6.16 36.78 -13.90
C TYR A 297 6.10 36.09 -15.25
N ALA A 298 7.05 35.19 -15.49
CA ALA A 298 7.10 34.37 -16.70
C ALA A 298 6.13 33.18 -16.60
N MET A 299 5.54 32.81 -17.72
CA MET A 299 4.79 31.56 -17.85
C MET A 299 5.74 30.37 -17.65
N PRO A 300 5.37 29.33 -16.87
CA PRO A 300 6.17 28.13 -16.71
C PRO A 300 6.42 27.40 -18.04
N ALA A 301 7.46 26.55 -18.08
CA ALA A 301 7.72 25.71 -19.25
C ALA A 301 6.55 24.73 -19.52
N PRO A 302 6.30 24.31 -20.77
CA PRO A 302 5.16 23.46 -21.11
C PRO A 302 5.09 22.12 -20.36
N ASP A 303 6.23 21.59 -19.92
CA ASP A 303 6.35 20.36 -19.13
C ASP A 303 6.28 20.59 -17.61
N GLU A 304 6.34 21.85 -17.18
CA GLU A 304 6.24 22.24 -15.76
C GLU A 304 4.89 22.89 -15.44
N VAL A 305 4.12 23.33 -16.45
CA VAL A 305 2.90 24.14 -16.32
C VAL A 305 1.78 23.51 -15.49
N CYS A 306 1.80 22.19 -15.29
CA CYS A 306 0.81 21.45 -14.51
C CYS A 306 1.46 20.69 -13.38
N ASP A 307 0.79 20.68 -12.23
CA ASP A 307 1.17 19.91 -11.06
C ASP A 307 0.08 18.88 -10.72
N GLY A 308 0.49 17.69 -10.28
CA GLY A 308 -0.37 16.52 -10.07
C GLY A 308 0.32 15.19 -10.39
N PRO A 309 -0.39 14.04 -10.29
CA PRO A 309 -1.84 13.91 -10.10
C PRO A 309 -2.32 14.03 -8.65
N TYR A 310 -3.52 14.58 -8.47
CA TYR A 310 -4.23 14.73 -7.20
C TYR A 310 -5.48 13.84 -7.12
N ARG A 311 -5.70 13.19 -5.97
CA ARG A 311 -6.95 12.52 -5.63
C ARG A 311 -7.70 13.33 -4.58
N VAL A 312 -8.90 13.76 -4.90
CA VAL A 312 -9.79 14.52 -4.01
C VAL A 312 -10.98 13.63 -3.67
N ALA A 313 -11.25 13.40 -2.39
CA ALA A 313 -12.43 12.65 -1.95
C ALA A 313 -13.62 13.61 -1.72
N PRO A 314 -14.88 13.15 -1.78
CA PRO A 314 -16.02 13.96 -1.37
C PRO A 314 -15.83 14.51 0.05
N GLY A 315 -16.10 15.79 0.26
CA GLY A 315 -15.91 16.48 1.54
C GLY A 315 -14.45 16.78 1.93
N ALA A 316 -13.46 16.36 1.12
CA ALA A 316 -12.05 16.59 1.41
C ALA A 316 -11.51 17.88 0.80
N GLU A 317 -10.60 18.53 1.51
CA GLU A 317 -9.80 19.65 1.03
C GLU A 317 -8.35 19.21 0.84
N VAL A 318 -7.84 19.35 -0.38
CA VAL A 318 -6.48 18.92 -0.77
C VAL A 318 -5.70 20.14 -1.25
N THR A 319 -4.55 20.42 -0.64
CA THR A 319 -3.61 21.44 -1.15
C THR A 319 -2.52 20.76 -1.98
N ILE A 320 -2.08 21.40 -3.07
CA ILE A 320 -0.95 20.92 -3.86
C ILE A 320 0.31 20.68 -3.00
N HIS A 321 1.12 19.68 -3.36
CA HIS A 321 2.21 19.19 -2.50
C HIS A 321 3.32 20.22 -2.29
N GLU A 322 3.63 20.98 -3.33
CA GLU A 322 4.59 22.08 -3.29
C GLU A 322 3.98 23.31 -3.98
N PRO A 323 4.15 24.53 -3.43
CA PRO A 323 3.74 25.75 -4.12
C PRO A 323 4.39 25.84 -5.49
N PHE A 324 3.61 26.21 -6.49
CA PHE A 324 4.08 26.36 -7.85
C PHE A 324 5.08 27.53 -7.92
N PRO A 325 6.37 27.31 -8.25
CA PRO A 325 7.37 28.36 -8.26
C PRO A 325 7.25 29.21 -9.53
N LEU A 326 7.03 30.51 -9.37
CA LEU A 326 7.01 31.47 -10.47
C LEU A 326 8.30 32.30 -10.52
N LEU A 327 8.93 32.31 -11.69
CA LEU A 327 10.09 33.13 -11.98
C LEU A 327 9.65 34.53 -12.43
N ARG A 328 10.36 35.57 -11.99
CA ARG A 328 10.11 36.92 -12.50
C ARG A 328 10.50 37.01 -13.97
N ALA A 329 9.67 37.68 -14.76
CA ALA A 329 10.01 37.99 -16.14
C ALA A 329 11.22 38.93 -16.16
N GLU A 330 12.28 38.56 -16.88
CA GLU A 330 13.44 39.43 -17.04
C GLU A 330 12.99 40.75 -17.68
N THR A 331 13.12 41.87 -16.95
CA THR A 331 12.83 43.19 -17.50
C THR A 331 13.89 43.51 -18.55
N GLY A 332 13.60 43.18 -19.80
CA GLY A 332 14.39 43.59 -20.95
C GLY A 332 14.42 45.11 -21.06
N THR A 333 15.52 45.71 -20.58
CA THR A 333 15.99 46.99 -21.07
C THR A 333 16.50 46.77 -22.48
N GLU A 334 15.74 47.19 -23.49
CA GLU A 334 16.31 47.60 -24.80
C GLU A 334 15.30 48.44 -25.59
N ALA A 335 15.24 49.74 -25.25
CA ALA A 335 15.04 50.78 -26.24
C ALA A 335 16.40 51.04 -26.93
N GLY A 336 16.76 50.16 -27.86
CA GLY A 336 17.94 50.26 -28.71
C GLY A 336 17.58 50.89 -30.05
N ASP A 337 18.03 52.13 -30.23
CA ASP A 337 18.07 52.90 -31.46
C ASP A 337 18.63 52.08 -32.63
N GLY A 338 17.84 51.94 -33.69
CA GLY A 338 18.15 51.11 -34.86
C GLY A 338 17.44 51.62 -36.10
N ALA A 339 17.61 52.93 -36.39
CA ALA A 339 17.28 53.49 -37.69
C ALA A 339 18.20 52.91 -38.78
N GLU A 340 17.90 51.70 -39.25
CA GLU A 340 18.52 51.17 -40.46
C GLU A 340 17.82 51.77 -41.69
N THR A 341 18.61 52.54 -42.43
CA THR A 341 18.20 53.37 -43.54
C THR A 341 17.98 52.48 -44.77
N LEU A 342 16.74 52.40 -45.26
CA LEU A 342 16.41 51.81 -46.56
C LEU A 342 17.10 52.61 -47.70
N PRO A 343 17.89 51.99 -48.59
CA PRO A 343 18.31 52.65 -49.81
C PRO A 343 17.15 52.73 -50.82
N ALA A 344 16.99 53.90 -51.43
CA ALA A 344 15.99 54.19 -52.46
C ALA A 344 16.17 53.27 -53.70
N PRO A 345 15.07 52.88 -54.39
CA PRO A 345 15.17 52.21 -55.67
C PRO A 345 15.61 53.19 -56.78
N ALA A 346 16.61 52.76 -57.55
CA ALA A 346 17.10 53.48 -58.73
C ALA A 346 16.05 53.48 -59.85
N GLU A 347 15.79 54.66 -60.41
CA GLU A 347 15.04 54.84 -61.65
C GLU A 347 15.79 54.23 -62.85
N ARG A 348 15.10 53.38 -63.62
CA ARG A 348 15.31 53.17 -65.06
C ARG A 348 13.98 52.85 -65.72
#